data_AF-A0A7Y7J0Q2-F1
#
_entry.id   AF-A0A7Y7J0Q2-F1
#
_cell.length_a   1.000
_cell.length_b   1.000
_cell.length_c   1.000
_cell.angle_alpha   90.00
_cell.angle_beta   90.00
_cell.angle_gamma   90.00
#
_symmetry.space_group_name_H-M   'P 1'
#
loop_
_entity.id
_entity.type
_entity.pdbx_description
1 polymer ?
#
loop_
_entity_poly.entity_id
_entity_poly.type
_entity_poly.pdbx_seq_one_letter_code
_entity_poly.pdbx_strand_id
1 'polypeptide(L)'
;LGALVLRDRTVAASPDDVAALLLRQVTDRLDTSLGWTPAARQFQARVALARALPGHAELPNLSDAALAAEAGDWLAPWLTGLTRLSEVAALDVLAMLRGRVEYGALTWLDKALPTHLDLPGGRVPVDYTQPVPTASARAQTFYGLRETPRLADGLVRLQIALLSPAGRPQ
;
A
#
# COMPACT_ATOMS: atom_id res chain seq x y z
N LEU A 1 -8.17 -15.25 -56.06
CA LEU A 1 -7.94 -14.04 -55.24
C LEU A 1 -8.28 -14.39 -53.80
N GLY A 2 -7.43 -14.43 -52.80
CA GLY A 2 -5.98 -14.30 -52.64
C GLY A 2 -5.77 -14.63 -51.16
N ALA A 3 -5.10 -15.75 -50.85
CA ALA A 3 -4.90 -16.17 -49.47
C ALA A 3 -3.87 -15.24 -48.81
N LEU A 4 -4.35 -14.37 -47.92
CA LEU A 4 -3.49 -13.61 -47.01
C LEU A 4 -2.86 -14.60 -46.02
N VAL A 5 -1.69 -15.12 -46.37
CA VAL A 5 -0.82 -15.81 -45.43
C VAL A 5 -0.26 -14.72 -44.51
N LEU A 6 -0.92 -14.53 -43.36
CA LEU A 6 -0.34 -13.82 -42.24
C LEU A 6 0.84 -14.67 -41.77
N ARG A 7 2.04 -14.35 -42.26
CA ARG A 7 3.28 -14.92 -41.72
C ARG A 7 3.44 -14.34 -40.31
N ASP A 8 2.94 -15.09 -39.33
CA ASP A 8 3.31 -14.94 -37.94
C ASP A 8 4.81 -15.27 -37.83
N ARG A 9 5.65 -14.23 -37.96
CA ARG A 9 7.06 -14.33 -37.59
C ARG A 9 7.11 -14.04 -36.10
N THR A 10 7.20 -15.10 -35.32
CA THR A 10 7.58 -15.03 -33.91
C THR A 10 9.03 -14.56 -33.85
N VAL A 11 9.24 -13.25 -33.96
CA VAL A 11 10.52 -12.63 -33.63
C VAL A 11 10.70 -12.82 -32.13
N ALA A 12 11.84 -13.36 -31.71
CA ALA A 12 12.17 -13.45 -30.30
C ALA A 12 12.18 -12.02 -29.73
N ALA A 13 11.24 -11.73 -28.83
CA ALA A 13 11.15 -10.42 -28.20
C ALA A 13 12.46 -10.12 -27.44
N SER A 14 12.96 -8.89 -27.58
CA SER A 14 14.10 -8.47 -26.78
C SER A 14 13.69 -8.39 -25.29
N PRO A 15 14.63 -8.47 -24.33
CA PRO A 15 14.32 -8.27 -22.92
C PRO A 15 13.59 -6.95 -22.64
N ASP A 16 13.91 -5.89 -23.39
CA ASP A 16 13.27 -4.58 -23.26
C ASP A 16 11.83 -4.60 -23.79
N ASP A 17 11.56 -5.32 -24.89
CA ASP A 17 10.20 -5.52 -25.40
C ASP A 17 9.33 -6.28 -24.40
N VAL A 18 9.90 -7.30 -23.75
CA VAL A 18 9.21 -8.08 -22.71
C VAL A 18 8.91 -7.20 -21.49
N ALA A 19 9.87 -6.41 -21.01
CA ALA A 19 9.67 -5.51 -19.88
C ALA A 19 8.59 -4.45 -20.18
N ALA A 20 8.59 -3.86 -21.39
CA ALA A 20 7.56 -2.90 -21.81
C ALA A 20 6.17 -3.54 -21.89
N LEU A 21 6.07 -4.79 -22.39
CA LEU A 21 4.81 -5.53 -22.41
C LEU A 21 4.31 -5.87 -21.01
N LEU A 22 5.20 -6.33 -20.12
CA LEU A 22 4.87 -6.58 -18.71
C LEU A 22 4.39 -5.31 -18.03
N LEU A 23 5.08 -4.18 -18.24
CA LEU A 23 4.69 -2.90 -17.68
C LEU A 23 3.28 -2.51 -18.09
N ARG A 24 2.96 -2.61 -19.39
CA ARG A 24 1.62 -2.29 -19.89
C ARG A 24 0.56 -3.21 -19.27
N GLN A 25 0.80 -4.52 -19.28
CA GLN A 25 -0.15 -5.49 -18.72
C GLN A 25 -0.41 -5.28 -17.23
N VAL A 26 0.64 -4.99 -16.46
CA VAL A 26 0.55 -4.75 -15.01
C VAL A 26 -0.13 -3.42 -14.73
N THR A 27 0.15 -2.38 -15.53
CA THR A 27 -0.46 -1.06 -15.37
C THR A 27 -1.98 -1.10 -15.56
N ASP A 28 -2.47 -1.85 -16.56
CA ASP A 28 -3.91 -1.99 -16.83
C ASP A 28 -4.67 -2.66 -15.68
N ARG A 29 -3.99 -3.44 -14.83
CA ARG A 29 -4.57 -4.23 -13.74
C ARG A 29 -3.69 -4.19 -12.49
N LEU A 30 -3.26 -2.99 -12.10
CA LEU A 30 -2.25 -2.81 -11.06
C LEU A 30 -2.68 -3.42 -9.71
N ASP A 31 -3.97 -3.29 -9.39
CA ASP A 31 -4.62 -3.76 -8.17
C ASP A 31 -4.55 -5.27 -7.96
N THR A 32 -4.44 -6.05 -9.05
CA THR A 32 -4.46 -7.52 -9.05
C THR A 32 -3.17 -8.14 -9.57
N SER A 33 -2.35 -7.38 -10.31
CA SER A 33 -1.13 -7.89 -10.94
C SER A 33 0.09 -7.86 -10.01
N LEU A 34 0.03 -7.09 -8.94
CA LEU A 34 1.08 -7.01 -7.92
C LEU A 34 0.68 -7.75 -6.65
N GLY A 35 1.67 -8.22 -5.90
CA GLY A 35 1.52 -8.87 -4.60
C GLY A 35 1.12 -7.90 -3.49
N TRP A 36 -0.07 -7.30 -3.58
CA TRP A 36 -0.59 -6.35 -2.60
C TRP A 36 -0.85 -7.02 -1.25
N THR A 37 0.14 -6.94 -0.36
CA THR A 37 -0.01 -7.41 1.01
C THR A 37 -0.90 -6.46 1.82
N PRO A 38 -1.55 -6.94 2.90
CA PRO A 38 -2.26 -6.07 3.82
C PRO A 38 -1.38 -4.92 4.35
N ALA A 39 -0.09 -5.18 4.57
CA ALA A 39 0.87 -4.15 5.02
C ALA A 39 1.11 -3.06 3.95
N ALA A 40 1.17 -3.41 2.66
CA ALA A 40 1.25 -2.44 1.57
C ALA A 40 -0.01 -1.55 1.51
N ARG A 41 -1.19 -2.16 1.64
CA ARG A 41 -2.47 -1.42 1.68
C ARG A 41 -2.57 -0.49 2.90
N GLN A 42 -2.17 -0.96 4.08
CA GLN A 42 -2.07 -0.13 5.28
C GLN A 42 -1.09 1.04 5.09
N PHE A 43 0.05 0.80 4.44
CA PHE A 43 1.02 1.85 4.16
C PHE A 43 0.48 2.91 3.20
N GLN A 44 -0.17 2.52 2.09
CA GLN A 44 -0.86 3.46 1.19
C GLN A 44 -1.86 4.32 1.95
N ALA A 45 -2.69 3.69 2.80
CA ALA A 45 -3.71 4.39 3.56
C ALA A 45 -3.13 5.36 4.61
N ARG A 46 -2.04 4.97 5.30
CA ARG A 46 -1.29 5.84 6.21
C ARG A 46 -0.74 7.07 5.50
N VAL A 47 -0.11 6.89 4.33
CA VAL A 47 0.43 8.00 3.53
C VAL A 47 -0.70 8.90 3.02
N ALA A 48 -1.81 8.32 2.55
CA ALA A 48 -2.97 9.10 2.11
C ALA A 48 -3.57 9.95 3.24
N LEU A 49 -3.68 9.39 4.44
CA LEU A 49 -4.13 10.13 5.62
C LEU A 49 -3.14 11.24 6.00
N ALA A 50 -1.84 10.94 6.03
CA ALA A 50 -0.81 11.93 6.32
C ALA A 50 -0.84 13.10 5.32
N ARG A 51 -1.05 12.83 4.03
CA ARG A 51 -1.19 13.86 2.98
C ARG A 51 -2.32 14.84 3.23
N ALA A 52 -3.38 14.41 3.91
CA ALA A 52 -4.50 15.27 4.28
C ALA A 52 -4.22 16.15 5.52
N LEU A 53 -3.10 15.94 6.21
CA LEU A 53 -2.72 16.73 7.38
C LEU A 53 -1.98 18.02 6.96
N PRO A 54 -2.11 19.11 7.73
CA PRO A 54 -1.37 20.34 7.49
C PRO A 54 0.14 20.09 7.46
N GLY A 55 0.82 20.61 6.43
CA GLY A 55 2.29 20.53 6.31
C GLY A 55 2.84 19.22 5.76
N HIS A 56 1.99 18.34 5.21
CA HIS A 56 2.41 17.03 4.65
C HIS A 56 1.87 16.76 3.23
N ALA A 57 1.39 17.80 2.55
CA ALA A 57 0.82 17.70 1.20
C ALA A 57 1.86 17.35 0.11
N GLU A 58 3.15 17.37 0.45
CA GLU A 58 4.28 17.01 -0.41
C GLU A 58 4.61 15.51 -0.45
N LEU A 59 4.06 14.72 0.48
CA LEU A 59 4.21 13.25 0.46
C LEU A 59 3.75 12.67 -0.89
N PRO A 60 4.30 11.57 -1.42
CA PRO A 60 3.87 11.05 -2.73
C PRO A 60 2.41 10.57 -2.71
N ASN A 61 1.68 10.77 -3.80
CA ASN A 61 0.37 10.15 -3.97
C ASN A 61 0.54 8.67 -4.30
N LEU A 62 0.18 7.80 -3.37
CA LEU A 62 0.31 6.35 -3.52
C LEU A 62 -1.04 5.67 -3.78
N SER A 63 -2.07 6.39 -4.24
CA SER A 63 -3.33 5.76 -4.65
C SER A 63 -3.13 4.86 -5.87
N ASP A 64 -3.98 3.86 -6.04
CA ASP A 64 -3.87 2.91 -7.17
C ASP A 64 -3.91 3.64 -8.53
N ALA A 65 -4.73 4.69 -8.65
CA ALA A 65 -4.80 5.52 -9.84
C ALA A 65 -3.50 6.30 -10.10
N ALA A 66 -2.88 6.88 -9.07
CA ALA A 66 -1.62 7.60 -9.21
C ALA A 66 -0.46 6.65 -9.53
N LEU A 67 -0.41 5.50 -8.86
CA LEU A 67 0.60 4.47 -9.11
C LEU A 67 0.46 3.86 -10.51
N ALA A 68 -0.76 3.70 -11.03
CA ALA A 68 -0.95 3.25 -12.41
C ALA A 68 -0.48 4.30 -13.41
N ALA A 69 -0.80 5.58 -13.18
CA ALA A 69 -0.37 6.68 -14.04
C ALA A 69 1.16 6.84 -14.08
N GLU A 70 1.84 6.60 -12.96
CA GLU A 70 3.29 6.75 -12.81
C GLU A 70 4.05 5.41 -12.90
N ALA A 71 3.41 4.32 -13.36
CA ALA A 71 4.02 2.98 -13.38
C ALA A 71 5.34 2.92 -14.14
N GLY A 72 5.49 3.73 -15.20
CA GLY A 72 6.75 3.87 -15.92
C GLY A 72 7.93 4.34 -15.06
N ASP A 73 7.67 5.18 -14.06
CA ASP A 73 8.72 5.78 -13.25
C ASP A 73 9.12 4.89 -12.07
N TRP A 74 8.15 4.25 -11.42
CA TRP A 74 8.40 3.53 -10.17
C TRP A 74 8.45 2.01 -10.31
N LEU A 75 7.72 1.44 -11.27
CA LEU A 75 7.63 -0.01 -11.47
C LEU A 75 8.60 -0.48 -12.56
N ALA A 76 8.74 0.26 -13.66
CA ALA A 76 9.58 -0.16 -14.79
C ALA A 76 11.02 -0.55 -14.40
N PRO A 77 11.72 0.16 -13.50
CA PRO A 77 13.08 -0.23 -13.07
C PRO A 77 13.16 -1.62 -12.43
N TRP A 78 12.06 -2.14 -11.90
CA TRP A 78 11.97 -3.44 -11.25
C TRP A 78 11.58 -4.57 -12.21
N LEU A 79 11.16 -4.23 -13.44
CA LEU A 79 10.76 -5.21 -14.44
C LEU A 79 11.93 -5.69 -15.30
N THR A 80 13.09 -5.02 -15.22
CA THR A 80 14.29 -5.42 -15.96
C THR A 80 14.71 -6.84 -15.56
N GLY A 81 14.79 -7.73 -16.55
CA GLY A 81 15.15 -9.13 -16.36
C GLY A 81 13.98 -10.05 -15.97
N LEU A 82 12.79 -9.51 -15.72
CA LEU A 82 11.59 -10.31 -15.51
C LEU A 82 10.97 -10.72 -16.85
N THR A 83 10.42 -11.92 -16.89
CA THR A 83 9.84 -12.51 -18.12
C THR A 83 8.40 -12.96 -17.95
N ARG A 84 7.91 -13.06 -16.70
CA ARG A 84 6.57 -13.58 -16.37
C ARG A 84 5.85 -12.68 -15.38
N LEU A 85 4.52 -12.58 -15.51
CA LEU A 85 3.66 -11.86 -14.56
C LEU A 85 3.75 -12.44 -13.13
N SER A 86 4.01 -13.74 -12.98
CA SER A 86 4.22 -14.36 -11.66
C SER A 86 5.44 -13.81 -10.92
N GLU A 87 6.48 -13.39 -11.66
CA GLU A 87 7.68 -12.77 -11.08
C GLU A 87 7.37 -11.34 -10.64
N VAL A 88 6.56 -10.62 -11.42
CA VAL A 88 6.08 -9.28 -11.06
C VAL A 88 5.19 -9.32 -9.81
N ALA A 89 4.32 -10.33 -9.70
CA ALA A 89 3.48 -10.54 -8.52
C ALA A 89 4.29 -10.87 -7.25
N ALA A 90 5.52 -11.35 -7.39
CA ALA A 90 6.42 -11.67 -6.28
C ALA A 90 7.24 -10.48 -5.78
N LEU A 91 7.15 -9.31 -6.43
CA LEU A 91 7.85 -8.09 -6.01
C LEU A 91 7.36 -7.63 -4.61
N ASP A 92 8.29 -7.15 -3.79
CA ASP A 92 7.96 -6.53 -2.50
C ASP A 92 7.42 -5.12 -2.71
N VAL A 93 6.11 -5.05 -2.97
CA VAL A 93 5.39 -3.79 -3.19
C VAL A 93 5.55 -2.83 -2.01
N LEU A 94 5.58 -3.34 -0.78
CA LEU A 94 5.72 -2.48 0.40
C LEU A 94 7.10 -1.79 0.40
N ALA A 95 8.17 -2.54 0.15
CA ALA A 95 9.51 -1.98 0.05
C ALA A 95 9.61 -0.93 -1.08
N MET A 96 9.04 -1.22 -2.25
CA MET A 96 8.99 -0.30 -3.39
C MET A 96 8.27 1.00 -3.05
N LEU A 97 7.10 0.92 -2.40
CA LEU A 97 6.33 2.11 -1.99
C LEU A 97 7.05 2.91 -0.92
N ARG A 98 7.70 2.25 0.05
CA ARG A 98 8.52 2.93 1.07
C ARG A 98 9.68 3.68 0.43
N GLY A 99 10.31 3.13 -0.61
CA GLY A 99 11.39 3.76 -1.36
C GLY A 99 11.00 5.07 -2.06
N ARG A 100 9.70 5.34 -2.23
CA ARG A 100 9.18 6.58 -2.82
C ARG A 100 8.98 7.71 -1.78
N VAL A 101 9.07 7.40 -0.50
CA VAL A 101 8.88 8.36 0.58
C VAL A 101 10.23 8.72 1.19
N GLU A 102 10.48 10.01 1.41
CA GLU A 102 11.69 10.49 2.05
C GLU A 102 11.84 9.91 3.47
N TYR A 103 13.08 9.64 3.88
CA TYR A 103 13.37 8.92 5.13
C TYR A 103 12.87 9.64 6.39
N GLY A 104 13.04 10.95 6.47
CA GLY A 104 12.49 11.79 7.54
C GLY A 104 10.97 11.70 7.60
N ALA A 105 10.31 11.75 6.45
CA ALA A 105 8.87 11.58 6.34
C ALA A 105 8.39 10.18 6.77
N LEU A 106 9.12 9.11 6.42
CA LEU A 106 8.85 7.74 6.91
C LEU A 106 8.98 7.66 8.44
N THR A 107 10.04 8.26 9.00
CA THR A 107 10.29 8.27 10.44
C THR A 107 9.19 9.01 11.19
N TRP A 108 8.76 10.15 10.66
CA TRP A 108 7.63 10.89 11.20
C TRP A 108 6.34 10.07 11.09
N LEU A 109 6.07 9.44 9.94
CA LEU A 109 4.87 8.62 9.72
C LEU A 109 4.79 7.46 10.72
N ASP A 110 5.91 6.80 11.00
CA ASP A 110 6.01 5.69 11.95
C ASP A 110 5.77 6.12 13.40
N LYS A 111 6.02 7.39 13.74
CA LYS A 111 5.71 7.98 15.07
C LYS A 111 4.29 8.53 15.16
N ALA A 112 3.89 9.33 14.16
CA ALA A 112 2.64 10.08 14.18
C ALA A 112 1.42 9.19 13.85
N LEU A 113 1.60 8.23 12.94
CA LEU A 113 0.57 7.29 12.49
C LEU A 113 1.11 5.85 12.62
N PRO A 114 1.36 5.34 13.83
CA PRO A 114 2.02 4.06 14.03
C PRO A 114 1.13 2.89 13.57
N THR A 115 1.74 1.78 13.15
CA THR A 115 0.99 0.57 12.77
C THR A 115 0.28 -0.09 13.95
N HIS A 116 0.79 0.11 15.16
CA HIS A 116 0.26 -0.41 16.39
C HIS A 116 0.34 0.65 17.49
N LEU A 117 -0.63 0.63 18.40
CA LEU A 117 -0.63 1.43 19.61
C LEU A 117 -0.23 0.59 20.80
N ASP A 118 0.71 1.10 21.59
CA ASP A 118 1.08 0.52 22.87
C ASP A 118 0.15 1.10 23.95
N LEU A 119 -0.83 0.30 24.37
CA LEU A 119 -1.79 0.63 25.41
C LEU A 119 -1.44 -0.12 26.71
N PRO A 120 -1.91 0.32 27.88
CA PRO A 120 -1.63 -0.36 29.15
C PRO A 120 -2.05 -1.84 29.16
N GLY A 121 -3.15 -2.17 28.46
CA GLY A 121 -3.64 -3.54 28.35
C GLY A 121 -3.01 -4.37 27.24
N GLY A 122 -2.09 -3.80 26.45
CA GLY A 122 -1.36 -4.49 25.38
C GLY A 122 -1.23 -3.68 24.10
N ARG A 123 -0.56 -4.29 23.11
CA ARG A 123 -0.31 -3.70 21.79
C ARG A 123 -1.49 -3.98 20.85
N VAL A 124 -2.03 -2.94 20.23
CA VAL A 124 -3.24 -3.00 19.39
C VAL A 124 -2.92 -2.54 17.96
N PRO A 125 -3.24 -3.32 16.91
CA PRO A 125 -3.06 -2.86 15.53
C PRO A 125 -4.05 -1.75 15.19
N VAL A 126 -3.64 -0.83 14.32
CA VAL A 126 -4.48 0.24 13.79
C VAL A 126 -4.76 -0.03 12.32
N ASP A 127 -6.04 -0.09 11.96
CA ASP A 127 -6.49 -0.18 10.58
C ASP A 127 -6.73 1.22 10.00
N TYR A 128 -5.86 1.64 9.10
CA TYR A 128 -5.95 2.92 8.37
C TYR A 128 -6.76 2.82 7.07
N THR A 129 -7.15 1.62 6.64
CA THR A 129 -7.95 1.42 5.43
C THR A 129 -9.42 1.78 5.62
N GLN A 130 -9.84 1.96 6.88
CA GLN A 130 -11.16 2.48 7.23
C GLN A 130 -11.23 4.01 7.04
N PRO A 131 -12.44 4.59 6.84
CA PRO A 131 -12.62 6.04 6.74
C PRO A 131 -12.09 6.81 7.97
N VAL A 132 -12.16 6.19 9.15
CA VAL A 132 -11.53 6.67 10.38
C VAL A 132 -10.58 5.58 10.88
N PRO A 133 -9.30 5.89 11.17
CA PRO A 133 -8.37 4.91 11.69
C PRO A 133 -8.94 4.17 12.89
N THR A 134 -8.97 2.85 12.84
CA THR A 134 -9.67 2.03 13.83
C THR A 134 -8.71 1.09 14.54
N ALA A 135 -8.67 1.17 15.87
CA ALA A 135 -7.95 0.25 16.73
C ALA A 135 -8.92 -0.82 17.27
N SER A 136 -8.69 -2.08 16.88
CA SER A 136 -9.57 -3.20 17.20
C SER A 136 -8.93 -4.18 18.17
N ALA A 137 -9.48 -4.34 19.37
CA ALA A 137 -8.99 -5.31 20.35
C ALA A 137 -10.09 -5.78 21.32
N ARG A 138 -9.75 -6.72 22.20
CA ARG A 138 -10.64 -7.12 23.31
C ARG A 138 -10.78 -5.96 24.30
N ALA A 139 -11.95 -5.85 24.94
CA ALA A 139 -12.26 -4.77 25.89
C ALA A 139 -11.21 -4.59 27.00
N GLN A 140 -10.61 -5.68 27.49
CA GLN A 140 -9.58 -5.63 28.53
C GLN A 140 -8.35 -4.82 28.11
N THR A 141 -8.03 -4.80 26.82
CA THR A 141 -6.88 -4.08 26.25
C THR A 141 -7.02 -2.57 26.40
N PHE A 142 -8.27 -2.08 26.49
CA PHE A 142 -8.60 -0.67 26.61
C PHE A 142 -8.88 -0.24 28.05
N TYR A 143 -8.82 -1.15 29.03
CA TYR A 143 -9.00 -0.80 30.44
C TYR A 143 -7.89 0.17 30.89
N GLY A 144 -8.27 1.20 31.64
CA GLY A 144 -7.37 2.26 32.09
C GLY A 144 -7.23 3.45 31.13
N LEU A 145 -7.78 3.36 29.91
CA LEU A 145 -7.90 4.53 29.04
C LEU A 145 -9.00 5.46 29.55
N ARG A 146 -8.61 6.68 29.93
CA ARG A 146 -9.55 7.75 30.31
C ARG A 146 -10.20 8.40 29.10
N GLU A 147 -9.45 8.52 28.01
CA GLU A 147 -9.88 9.12 26.75
C GLU A 147 -9.31 8.31 25.59
N THR A 148 -9.98 8.34 24.44
CA THR A 148 -9.47 7.72 23.21
C THR A 148 -8.24 8.47 22.73
N PRO A 149 -7.08 7.79 22.56
CA PRO A 149 -5.86 8.46 22.12
C PRO A 149 -6.08 9.04 20.72
N ARG A 150 -5.45 10.19 20.47
CA ARG A 150 -5.43 10.81 19.16
C ARG A 150 -4.06 10.60 18.53
N LEU A 151 -4.05 10.42 17.22
CA LEU A 151 -2.82 10.25 16.44
C LEU A 151 -2.37 11.62 15.90
N ALA A 152 -1.11 11.68 15.44
CA ALA A 152 -0.50 12.89 14.86
C ALA A 152 -0.75 14.16 15.68
N ASP A 153 -0.31 14.14 16.95
CA ASP A 153 -0.42 15.27 17.89
C ASP A 153 -1.84 15.85 18.06
N GLY A 154 -2.86 14.99 17.96
CA GLY A 154 -4.25 15.38 18.17
C GLY A 154 -5.06 15.62 16.89
N LEU A 155 -4.40 15.67 15.74
CA LEU A 155 -5.02 15.99 14.44
C LEU A 155 -5.90 14.86 13.92
N VAL A 156 -5.56 13.61 14.23
CA VAL A 156 -6.26 12.43 13.74
C VAL A 156 -7.04 11.78 14.88
N ARG A 157 -8.36 11.66 14.69
CA ARG A 157 -9.22 10.89 15.60
C ARG A 157 -8.99 9.41 15.37
N LEU A 158 -9.02 8.65 16.45
CA LEU A 158 -8.99 7.20 16.42
C LEU A 158 -10.37 6.66 16.82
N GLN A 159 -10.86 5.66 16.11
CA GLN A 159 -12.02 4.87 16.52
C GLN A 159 -11.54 3.63 17.27
N ILE A 160 -12.24 3.27 18.36
CA ILE A 160 -12.01 2.02 19.07
C ILE A 160 -13.14 1.05 18.70
N ALA A 161 -12.78 -0.14 18.24
CA ALA A 161 -13.72 -1.22 17.99
C ALA A 161 -13.44 -2.41 18.92
N LEU A 162 -14.48 -2.89 19.60
CA LEU A 162 -14.36 -4.03 20.50
C LEU A 162 -14.54 -5.33 19.72
N LEU A 163 -13.53 -6.19 19.80
CA LEU A 163 -13.64 -7.55 19.28
C LEU A 163 -14.42 -8.41 20.29
N SER A 164 -15.44 -9.10 19.80
CA SER A 164 -16.13 -10.15 20.57
C SER A 164 -15.14 -11.26 20.97
N PRO A 165 -15.45 -12.09 21.98
CA PRO A 165 -14.57 -13.19 22.41
C PRO A 165 -14.15 -14.16 21.29
N ALA A 166 -14.90 -14.19 20.19
CA ALA A 166 -14.62 -14.97 18.98
C ALA A 166 -13.83 -14.20 17.89
N GLY A 167 -13.31 -13.00 18.18
CA GLY A 167 -12.42 -12.25 17.29
C GLY A 167 -13.10 -11.48 16.15
N ARG A 168 -14.43 -11.39 16.11
CA ARG A 168 -15.16 -10.56 15.12
C ARG A 168 -15.58 -9.22 15.73
N PRO A 169 -15.47 -8.10 14.97
CA PRO A 169 -16.03 -6.81 15.40
C PRO A 169 -17.56 -6.93 15.52
N GLN A 170 -18.11 -6.37 16.60
CA GLN A 170 -19.56 -6.22 16.81
C GLN A 170 -20.03 -4.84 16.36
#